data_AF-A0A4Q3RYA6-F1
#
_entry.id   AF-A0A4Q3RYA6-F1
#
_cell.length_a   1.000
_cell.length_b   1.000
_cell.length_c   1.000
_cell.angle_alpha   90.00
_cell.angle_beta   90.00
_cell.angle_gamma   90.00
#
_symmetry.space_group_name_H-M   'P 1'
#
loop_
_entity.id
_entity.type
_entity.pdbx_description
1 polymer ?
#
loop_
_entity_poly.entity_id
_entity_poly.type
_entity_poly.pdbx_seq_one_letter_code
_entity_poly.pdbx_strand_id
1 'polypeptide(L)'
;MLPKKTHHALVVAMLIGLQSQAQLTVQSGATFFMQSGSQVTVEGNVDNAGTLNNDGSLRVQGNYANTGSYTGVGTAGILEMYGAGDAILTPGSSSIANLVVNKTNAASKVTLAASTTVTNWFTLTNGILTTNPTVTPTVALISPAATPYSFATGKEVVGSVRRTGWVNGTSRVFNQPNMLVATNAGTAPTDLTVTMIPNGDPTQGEREVKRKFNFAYTGGTGFSADVRYPYLDAELTGTNTEAGLVPWRLVAAEWNSRTTSVTKDAAGNWVNTTGIPAADLLQEWKLADDNYTMNVTANLRGPWNGVSAMSTSLLSAGIIPLSQPYNTTPFNYTGTETVAAIPANVVDWVLIEHRKPATGLPADALVSTISGREAGFLLSNGSVVGLDGVTPITVPVSKQGTAFITIRHRNHLGILSNAIASNAAGTFTNDFTVLANSYKPGGSPSDPVTLLAGAGGKYGMWAGDASKNGIVNGGDLINIKNDISLLVSGYQLTDVNLNAAINGGDLVSSRTTISQLGAGSGTNSKSSAQLKFVRTNLPDPLVED
;
A
#
# COMPACT_ATOMS: atom_id res chain seq x y z
N MET A 1 40.79 -75.85 15.14
CA MET A 1 39.72 -75.62 14.15
C MET A 1 39.35 -74.14 14.20
N LEU A 2 39.73 -73.36 13.19
CA LEU A 2 39.30 -71.97 12.98
C LEU A 2 38.87 -71.85 11.51
N PRO A 3 37.72 -71.23 11.19
CA PRO A 3 37.17 -71.27 9.84
C PRO A 3 37.83 -70.22 8.94
N LYS A 4 38.19 -70.64 7.72
CA LYS A 4 38.56 -69.78 6.59
C LYS A 4 37.37 -68.88 6.23
N LYS A 5 37.53 -67.56 6.36
CA LYS A 5 36.61 -66.58 5.74
C LYS A 5 37.00 -66.38 4.29
N THR A 6 36.13 -66.80 3.37
CA THR A 6 36.20 -66.47 1.94
C THR A 6 35.59 -65.09 1.72
N HIS A 7 36.42 -64.10 1.40
CA HIS A 7 35.95 -62.78 0.95
C HIS A 7 35.52 -62.89 -0.52
N HIS A 8 34.23 -62.72 -0.78
CA HIS A 8 33.70 -62.53 -2.13
C HIS A 8 33.78 -61.03 -2.43
N ALA A 9 34.67 -60.63 -3.34
CA ALA A 9 34.71 -59.27 -3.86
C ALA A 9 33.59 -59.12 -4.89
N LEU A 10 32.51 -58.44 -4.52
CA LEU A 10 31.49 -57.98 -5.45
C LEU A 10 32.03 -56.73 -6.15
N VAL A 11 32.53 -56.88 -7.38
CA VAL A 11 32.88 -55.75 -8.24
C VAL A 11 31.58 -55.11 -8.72
N VAL A 12 31.14 -54.05 -8.04
CA VAL A 12 30.10 -53.16 -8.56
C VAL A 12 30.75 -52.27 -9.62
N ALA A 13 30.62 -52.66 -10.88
CA ALA A 13 30.95 -51.77 -11.99
C ALA A 13 29.87 -50.68 -12.08
N MET A 14 30.14 -49.53 -11.47
CA MET A 14 29.39 -48.31 -11.75
C MET A 14 29.71 -47.87 -13.18
N LEU A 15 28.82 -48.15 -14.13
CA LEU A 15 28.81 -47.46 -15.41
C LEU A 15 28.41 -46.00 -15.13
N ILE A 16 29.42 -45.15 -14.91
CA ILE A 16 29.23 -43.70 -14.99
C ILE A 16 29.10 -43.40 -16.49
N GLY A 17 27.87 -43.28 -16.98
CA GLY A 17 27.64 -42.77 -18.32
C GLY A 17 28.15 -41.33 -18.38
N LEU A 18 29.28 -41.09 -19.04
CA LEU A 18 29.67 -39.75 -19.47
C LEU A 18 28.66 -39.29 -20.52
N GLN A 19 27.63 -38.55 -20.10
CA GLN A 19 26.76 -37.85 -21.03
C GLN A 19 27.44 -36.52 -21.40
N SER A 20 28.18 -36.51 -22.50
CA SER A 20 28.59 -35.25 -23.14
C SER A 20 27.43 -34.76 -24.02
N GLN A 21 26.84 -33.62 -23.70
CA GLN A 21 25.86 -32.97 -24.59
C GLN A 21 26.60 -32.34 -25.77
N ALA A 22 26.00 -32.39 -26.97
CA ALA A 22 26.60 -31.81 -28.17
C ALA A 22 26.67 -30.28 -28.06
N GLN A 23 27.89 -29.72 -28.11
CA GLN A 23 28.15 -28.27 -28.08
C GLN A 23 28.44 -27.74 -29.49
N LEU A 24 28.18 -26.45 -29.72
CA LEU A 24 28.58 -25.74 -30.94
C LEU A 24 29.58 -24.65 -30.57
N THR A 25 30.80 -24.76 -31.08
CA THR A 25 31.83 -23.73 -30.93
C THR A 25 32.16 -23.14 -32.29
N VAL A 26 31.86 -21.86 -32.49
CA VAL A 26 32.27 -21.12 -33.70
C VAL A 26 33.53 -20.34 -33.33
N GLN A 27 34.69 -20.87 -33.72
CA GLN A 27 35.99 -20.29 -33.36
C GLN A 27 36.23 -18.95 -34.07
N SER A 28 37.15 -18.14 -33.52
CA SER A 28 37.58 -16.89 -34.16
C SER A 28 38.07 -17.15 -35.58
N GLY A 29 37.60 -16.33 -36.53
CA GLY A 29 37.88 -16.48 -37.97
C GLY A 29 37.01 -17.52 -38.68
N ALA A 30 36.23 -18.34 -37.97
CA ALA A 30 35.26 -19.25 -38.57
C ALA A 30 33.92 -18.55 -38.81
N THR A 31 33.18 -19.04 -39.81
CA THR A 31 31.79 -18.63 -40.06
C THR A 31 30.87 -19.83 -40.04
N PHE A 32 29.81 -19.76 -39.23
CA PHE A 32 28.71 -20.70 -39.25
C PHE A 32 27.50 -20.04 -39.94
N PHE A 33 27.01 -20.65 -41.01
CA PHE A 33 25.89 -20.14 -41.79
C PHE A 33 24.65 -21.02 -41.60
N MET A 34 23.55 -20.40 -41.21
CA MET A 34 22.22 -21.01 -41.20
C MET A 34 21.33 -20.25 -42.17
N GLN A 35 20.79 -20.95 -43.15
CA GLN A 35 19.88 -20.37 -44.14
C GLN A 35 18.44 -20.32 -43.61
N SER A 36 17.61 -19.48 -44.22
CA SER A 36 16.17 -19.46 -43.95
C SER A 36 15.54 -20.86 -44.07
N GLY A 37 14.69 -21.22 -43.11
CA GLY A 37 14.06 -22.54 -43.01
C GLY A 37 14.94 -23.63 -42.38
N SER A 38 16.23 -23.40 -42.17
CA SER A 38 17.09 -24.34 -41.43
C SER A 38 16.83 -24.29 -39.93
N GLN A 39 16.97 -25.43 -39.25
CA GLN A 39 16.95 -25.51 -37.79
C GLN A 39 18.20 -26.26 -37.32
N VAL A 40 18.89 -25.70 -36.34
CA VAL A 40 20.03 -26.32 -35.66
C VAL A 40 19.69 -26.39 -34.18
N THR A 41 19.69 -27.59 -33.61
CA THR A 41 19.48 -27.79 -32.17
C THR A 41 20.79 -28.21 -31.52
N VAL A 42 21.17 -27.48 -30.47
CA VAL A 42 22.38 -27.71 -29.69
C VAL A 42 21.95 -28.08 -28.27
N GLU A 43 22.23 -29.32 -27.87
CA GLU A 43 21.87 -29.83 -26.53
C GLU A 43 22.77 -29.26 -25.43
N GLY A 44 24.02 -28.94 -25.77
CA GLY A 44 24.97 -28.28 -24.87
C GLY A 44 24.99 -26.76 -25.06
N ASN A 45 26.18 -26.19 -24.87
CA ASN A 45 26.43 -24.76 -25.04
C ASN A 45 26.65 -24.37 -26.50
N VAL A 46 26.32 -23.12 -26.82
CA VAL A 46 26.79 -22.42 -28.02
C VAL A 46 27.80 -21.36 -27.60
N ASP A 47 29.04 -21.48 -28.07
CA ASP A 47 30.12 -20.53 -27.84
C ASP A 47 30.58 -19.94 -29.19
N ASN A 48 30.20 -18.69 -29.47
CA ASN A 48 30.61 -17.98 -30.69
C ASN A 48 31.71 -16.95 -30.41
N ALA A 49 32.87 -17.16 -31.03
CA ALA A 49 33.97 -16.20 -31.13
C ALA A 49 34.26 -15.77 -32.59
N GLY A 50 33.57 -16.36 -33.57
CA GLY A 50 33.68 -16.07 -34.99
C GLY A 50 32.49 -15.28 -35.53
N THR A 51 31.99 -15.67 -36.71
CA THR A 51 30.76 -15.11 -37.29
C THR A 51 29.67 -16.17 -37.28
N LEU A 52 28.58 -15.91 -36.56
CA LEU A 52 27.39 -16.74 -36.58
C LEU A 52 26.33 -15.99 -37.40
N ASN A 53 26.13 -16.43 -38.65
CA ASN A 53 25.10 -15.89 -39.53
C ASN A 53 23.84 -16.77 -39.43
N ASN A 54 22.83 -16.28 -38.71
CA ASN A 54 21.59 -16.99 -38.47
C ASN A 54 20.40 -16.34 -39.19
N ASP A 55 20.00 -16.93 -40.31
CA ASP A 55 18.70 -16.68 -40.95
C ASP A 55 17.68 -17.80 -40.68
N GLY A 56 18.08 -18.85 -39.95
CA GLY A 56 17.25 -20.00 -39.59
C GLY A 56 16.79 -19.97 -38.12
N SER A 57 16.70 -21.15 -37.50
CA SER A 57 16.34 -21.33 -36.09
C SER A 57 17.45 -22.04 -35.32
N LEU A 58 18.20 -21.30 -34.51
CA LEU A 58 19.21 -21.84 -33.60
C LEU A 58 18.57 -22.09 -32.24
N ARG A 59 18.44 -23.36 -31.85
CA ARG A 59 17.83 -23.80 -30.59
C ARG A 59 18.91 -24.26 -29.64
N VAL A 60 18.99 -23.65 -28.47
CA VAL A 60 20.08 -23.86 -27.49
C VAL A 60 19.49 -24.32 -26.18
N GLN A 61 19.89 -25.51 -25.71
CA GLN A 61 19.45 -26.01 -24.40
C GLN A 61 20.33 -25.50 -23.26
N GLY A 62 21.65 -25.52 -23.45
CA GLY A 62 22.63 -25.01 -22.50
C GLY A 62 22.80 -23.49 -22.56
N ASN A 63 24.00 -23.02 -22.25
CA ASN A 63 24.34 -21.61 -22.29
C ASN A 63 24.58 -21.13 -23.72
N TYR A 64 24.26 -19.86 -23.99
CA TYR A 64 24.67 -19.17 -25.20
C TYR A 64 25.65 -18.06 -24.84
N ALA A 65 26.84 -18.07 -25.42
CA ALA A 65 27.83 -17.02 -25.30
C ALA A 65 28.28 -16.54 -26.68
N ASN A 66 28.27 -15.23 -26.89
CA ASN A 66 28.74 -14.59 -28.10
C ASN A 66 29.75 -13.49 -27.77
N THR A 67 30.98 -13.68 -28.23
CA THR A 67 32.07 -12.69 -28.21
C THR A 67 32.46 -12.26 -29.63
N GLY A 68 31.98 -12.98 -30.65
CA GLY A 68 32.15 -12.65 -32.06
C GLY A 68 30.99 -11.82 -32.62
N SER A 69 30.71 -12.00 -33.91
CA SER A 69 29.58 -11.38 -34.60
C SER A 69 28.39 -12.34 -34.65
N TYR A 70 27.21 -11.84 -34.32
CA TYR A 70 25.94 -12.50 -34.65
C TYR A 70 25.22 -11.66 -35.69
N THR A 71 25.03 -12.23 -36.88
CA THR A 71 24.42 -11.55 -38.02
C THR A 71 23.26 -12.38 -38.56
N GLY A 72 22.40 -11.74 -39.36
CA GLY A 72 21.38 -12.38 -40.17
C GLY A 72 21.13 -11.46 -41.37
N VAL A 73 21.04 -12.04 -42.56
CA VAL A 73 20.82 -11.29 -43.81
C VAL A 73 19.32 -11.02 -44.01
N GLY A 74 18.43 -11.67 -43.25
CA GLY A 74 16.98 -11.52 -43.30
C GLY A 74 16.28 -11.28 -41.94
N THR A 75 14.96 -11.11 -41.98
CA THR A 75 14.09 -10.90 -40.80
C THR A 75 13.75 -12.20 -40.03
N ALA A 76 14.31 -13.34 -40.43
CA ALA A 76 13.86 -14.68 -40.00
C ALA A 76 14.74 -15.36 -38.93
N GLY A 77 15.95 -14.88 -38.65
CA GLY A 77 16.85 -15.50 -37.67
C GLY A 77 16.27 -15.59 -36.26
N ILE A 78 16.04 -16.81 -35.76
CA ILE A 78 15.54 -17.08 -34.40
C ILE A 78 16.66 -17.66 -33.55
N LEU A 79 16.89 -17.04 -32.39
CA LEU A 79 17.56 -17.69 -31.27
C LEU A 79 16.49 -18.18 -30.29
N GLU A 80 16.39 -19.49 -30.10
CA GLU A 80 15.46 -20.11 -29.15
C GLU A 80 16.24 -20.72 -27.99
N MET A 81 16.02 -20.19 -26.78
CA MET A 81 16.48 -20.82 -25.54
C MET A 81 15.47 -21.93 -25.18
N TYR A 82 15.85 -23.17 -25.44
CA TYR A 82 14.98 -24.36 -25.44
C TYR A 82 15.39 -25.36 -24.34
N GLY A 83 14.65 -26.46 -24.21
CA GLY A 83 15.06 -27.65 -23.45
C GLY A 83 14.87 -27.54 -21.95
N ALA A 84 15.34 -28.57 -21.24
CA ALA A 84 15.30 -28.61 -19.78
C ALA A 84 16.50 -27.88 -19.17
N GLY A 85 16.35 -27.42 -17.93
CA GLY A 85 17.45 -26.83 -17.17
C GLY A 85 17.63 -25.33 -17.40
N ASP A 86 18.34 -24.73 -16.46
CA ASP A 86 18.68 -23.31 -16.49
C ASP A 86 19.76 -23.03 -17.53
N ALA A 87 19.72 -21.84 -18.11
CA ALA A 87 20.68 -21.38 -19.12
C ALA A 87 21.05 -19.91 -18.91
N ILE A 88 22.25 -19.56 -19.32
CA ILE A 88 22.74 -18.18 -19.35
C ILE A 88 22.80 -17.71 -20.80
N LEU A 89 22.23 -16.54 -21.08
CA LEU A 89 22.31 -15.86 -22.36
C LEU A 89 23.27 -14.66 -22.27
N THR A 90 24.39 -14.76 -22.97
CA THR A 90 25.42 -13.72 -23.07
C THR A 90 25.56 -13.30 -24.54
N PRO A 91 24.77 -12.32 -25.01
CA PRO A 91 24.68 -11.98 -26.44
C PRO A 91 25.90 -11.23 -27.00
N GLY A 92 26.79 -10.74 -26.12
CA GLY A 92 27.87 -9.83 -26.50
C GLY A 92 27.34 -8.47 -26.95
N SER A 93 27.98 -7.86 -27.94
CA SER A 93 27.58 -6.57 -28.53
C SER A 93 26.54 -6.69 -29.65
N SER A 94 26.23 -7.92 -30.09
CA SER A 94 25.33 -8.15 -31.22
C SER A 94 23.86 -8.06 -30.81
N SER A 95 23.02 -7.61 -31.73
CA SER A 95 21.56 -7.68 -31.57
C SER A 95 21.02 -9.04 -32.06
N ILE A 96 19.93 -9.49 -31.44
CA ILE A 96 19.19 -10.68 -31.85
C ILE A 96 17.94 -10.20 -32.59
N ALA A 97 17.69 -10.73 -33.78
CA ALA A 97 16.48 -10.36 -34.54
C ALA A 97 15.21 -10.86 -33.81
N ASN A 98 15.12 -12.18 -33.64
CA ASN A 98 13.99 -12.83 -32.99
C ASN A 98 14.48 -13.68 -31.82
N LEU A 99 13.93 -13.46 -30.61
CA LEU A 99 14.27 -14.23 -29.42
C LEU A 99 13.06 -15.00 -28.92
N VAL A 100 13.23 -16.31 -28.73
CA VAL A 100 12.23 -17.19 -28.11
C VAL A 100 12.81 -17.78 -26.82
N VAL A 101 12.02 -17.76 -25.76
CA VAL A 101 12.29 -18.56 -24.55
C VAL A 101 11.19 -19.59 -24.41
N ASN A 102 11.57 -20.86 -24.50
CA ASN A 102 10.65 -21.99 -24.55
C ASN A 102 11.28 -23.20 -23.85
N LYS A 103 11.53 -23.04 -22.55
CA LYS A 103 12.06 -24.13 -21.72
C LYS A 103 11.00 -25.21 -21.52
N THR A 104 11.43 -26.45 -21.29
CA THR A 104 10.52 -27.57 -21.03
C THR A 104 9.85 -27.43 -19.65
N ASN A 105 10.61 -27.01 -18.64
CA ASN A 105 10.09 -26.78 -17.29
C ASN A 105 9.75 -25.29 -17.09
N ALA A 106 8.57 -25.01 -16.54
CA ALA A 106 8.12 -23.66 -16.23
C ALA A 106 9.02 -22.93 -15.21
N ALA A 107 9.71 -23.66 -14.34
CA ALA A 107 10.65 -23.10 -13.35
C ALA A 107 12.06 -22.89 -13.90
N SER A 108 12.40 -23.43 -15.08
CA SER A 108 13.73 -23.27 -15.66
C SER A 108 13.98 -21.83 -16.10
N LYS A 109 15.14 -21.30 -15.72
CA LYS A 109 15.51 -19.90 -15.89
C LYS A 109 16.43 -19.73 -17.09
N VAL A 110 16.13 -18.76 -17.93
CA VAL A 110 17.09 -18.13 -18.84
C VAL A 110 17.52 -16.83 -18.18
N THR A 111 18.79 -16.75 -17.78
CA THR A 111 19.37 -15.56 -17.14
C THR A 111 20.18 -14.77 -18.15
N LEU A 112 19.84 -13.50 -18.35
CA LEU A 112 20.67 -12.60 -19.14
C LEU A 112 21.92 -12.23 -18.32
N ALA A 113 23.12 -12.52 -18.84
CA ALA A 113 24.37 -12.09 -18.22
C ALA A 113 24.78 -10.66 -18.62
N ALA A 114 24.21 -10.15 -19.72
CA ALA A 114 24.41 -8.79 -20.21
C ALA A 114 23.12 -8.30 -20.88
N SER A 115 22.97 -6.97 -20.99
CA SER A 115 21.82 -6.39 -21.67
C SER A 115 21.68 -6.92 -23.10
N THR A 116 20.49 -7.40 -23.44
CA THR A 116 20.23 -8.13 -24.67
C THR A 116 19.29 -7.32 -25.56
N THR A 117 19.76 -6.93 -26.75
CA THR A 117 18.95 -6.16 -27.70
C THR A 117 18.21 -7.10 -28.65
N VAL A 118 16.88 -7.05 -28.66
CA VAL A 118 15.99 -7.75 -29.59
C VAL A 118 15.33 -6.74 -30.53
N THR A 119 15.45 -6.92 -31.85
CA THR A 119 15.05 -5.89 -32.82
C THR A 119 13.70 -6.13 -33.49
N ASN A 120 13.33 -7.38 -33.78
CA ASN A 120 12.13 -7.68 -34.57
C ASN A 120 10.96 -8.16 -33.71
N TRP A 121 11.11 -9.24 -32.93
CA TRP A 121 10.10 -9.65 -31.95
C TRP A 121 10.67 -10.55 -30.84
N PHE A 122 9.96 -10.60 -29.71
CA PHE A 122 10.27 -11.46 -28.56
C PHE A 122 9.08 -12.34 -28.20
N THR A 123 9.32 -13.61 -27.87
CA THR A 123 8.29 -14.55 -27.38
C THR A 123 8.77 -15.29 -26.13
N LEU A 124 7.95 -15.28 -25.08
CA LEU A 124 8.12 -16.14 -23.89
C LEU A 124 6.98 -17.17 -23.83
N THR A 125 7.26 -18.38 -24.29
CA THR A 125 6.31 -19.48 -24.33
C THR A 125 6.31 -20.27 -23.02
N ASN A 126 7.49 -20.60 -22.49
CA ASN A 126 7.62 -21.35 -21.24
C ASN A 126 9.01 -21.15 -20.59
N GLY A 127 9.11 -21.45 -19.30
CA GLY A 127 10.23 -21.07 -18.45
C GLY A 127 10.10 -19.67 -17.86
N ILE A 128 11.20 -19.17 -17.32
CA ILE A 128 11.35 -17.82 -16.77
C ILE A 128 12.49 -17.13 -17.52
N LEU A 129 12.24 -15.95 -18.10
CA LEU A 129 13.32 -15.06 -18.51
C LEU A 129 13.61 -14.10 -17.37
N THR A 130 14.86 -14.05 -16.90
CA THR A 130 15.29 -13.08 -15.88
C THR A 130 16.46 -12.26 -16.39
N THR A 131 16.40 -10.98 -16.08
CA THR A 131 17.48 -10.01 -16.34
C THR A 131 18.40 -9.85 -15.13
N ASN A 132 18.32 -10.75 -14.16
CA ASN A 132 19.11 -10.73 -12.94
C ASN A 132 19.07 -9.37 -12.22
N PRO A 133 17.90 -8.95 -11.69
CA PRO A 133 17.69 -7.59 -11.19
C PRO A 133 18.59 -7.19 -10.01
N THR A 134 19.38 -8.13 -9.46
CA THR A 134 20.33 -7.89 -8.38
C THR A 134 21.73 -7.45 -8.85
N VAL A 135 22.05 -7.52 -10.15
CA VAL A 135 23.39 -7.12 -10.63
C VAL A 135 23.49 -5.63 -10.94
N THR A 136 24.71 -5.10 -10.78
CA THR A 136 25.07 -3.71 -11.11
C THR A 136 26.24 -3.71 -12.11
N PRO A 137 26.14 -3.00 -13.26
CA PRO A 137 24.98 -2.24 -13.73
C PRO A 137 23.79 -3.14 -14.06
N THR A 138 22.59 -2.58 -14.03
CA THR A 138 21.34 -3.31 -14.32
C THR A 138 21.37 -3.88 -15.73
N VAL A 139 21.11 -5.18 -15.85
CA VAL A 139 20.93 -5.87 -17.13
C VAL A 139 19.48 -5.74 -17.57
N ALA A 140 19.23 -5.53 -18.87
CA ALA A 140 17.88 -5.38 -19.40
C ALA A 140 17.66 -6.15 -20.70
N LEU A 141 16.42 -6.57 -20.94
CA LEU A 141 15.94 -6.91 -22.27
C LEU A 141 15.57 -5.62 -22.99
N ILE A 142 16.29 -5.29 -24.07
CA ILE A 142 16.17 -4.03 -24.79
C ILE A 142 15.50 -4.25 -26.14
N SER A 143 14.51 -3.44 -26.49
CA SER A 143 13.91 -3.44 -27.82
C SER A 143 13.43 -2.06 -28.24
N PRO A 144 13.34 -1.74 -29.54
CA PRO A 144 12.53 -0.61 -30.01
C PRO A 144 11.09 -0.66 -29.43
N ALA A 145 10.48 0.51 -29.23
CA ALA A 145 9.15 0.62 -28.64
C ALA A 145 8.06 -0.11 -29.46
N ALA A 146 8.25 -0.22 -30.77
CA ALA A 146 7.31 -0.90 -31.67
C ALA A 146 7.50 -2.43 -31.76
N THR A 147 8.61 -2.98 -31.26
CA THR A 147 8.91 -4.43 -31.33
C THR A 147 7.85 -5.25 -30.59
N PRO A 148 7.11 -6.15 -31.26
CA PRO A 148 6.06 -6.95 -30.61
C PRO A 148 6.64 -7.93 -29.59
N TYR A 149 5.99 -8.01 -28.43
CA TYR A 149 6.26 -9.02 -27.40
C TYR A 149 5.05 -9.94 -27.29
N SER A 150 5.29 -11.25 -27.27
CA SER A 150 4.27 -12.28 -27.08
C SER A 150 4.58 -13.10 -25.82
N PHE A 151 3.55 -13.38 -25.02
CA PHE A 151 3.65 -14.13 -23.78
C PHE A 151 2.58 -15.20 -23.75
N ALA A 152 2.96 -16.44 -23.41
CA ALA A 152 1.98 -17.43 -23.00
C ALA A 152 1.34 -17.05 -21.67
N THR A 153 0.17 -17.63 -21.36
CA THR A 153 -0.57 -17.36 -20.13
C THR A 153 0.30 -17.54 -18.88
N GLY A 154 0.28 -16.54 -17.99
CA GLY A 154 1.02 -16.55 -16.73
C GLY A 154 2.54 -16.40 -16.89
N LYS A 155 3.04 -16.03 -18.07
CA LYS A 155 4.47 -15.80 -18.30
C LYS A 155 4.85 -14.33 -18.22
N GLU A 156 6.00 -14.08 -17.61
CA GLU A 156 6.53 -12.74 -17.41
C GLU A 156 8.06 -12.73 -17.42
N VAL A 157 8.65 -11.60 -17.83
CA VAL A 157 10.08 -11.31 -17.67
C VAL A 157 10.33 -10.75 -16.28
N VAL A 158 11.24 -11.36 -15.53
CA VAL A 158 11.65 -10.90 -14.20
C VAL A 158 12.81 -9.91 -14.31
N GLY A 159 12.62 -8.70 -13.78
CA GLY A 159 13.59 -7.60 -13.78
C GLY A 159 13.30 -6.55 -14.86
N SER A 160 14.33 -6.05 -15.55
CA SER A 160 14.25 -4.85 -16.37
C SER A 160 13.98 -5.13 -17.86
N VAL A 161 12.96 -4.46 -18.41
CA VAL A 161 12.70 -4.36 -19.85
C VAL A 161 12.83 -2.89 -20.26
N ARG A 162 13.64 -2.60 -21.27
CA ARG A 162 13.86 -1.24 -21.79
C ARG A 162 13.35 -1.12 -23.21
N ARG A 163 12.55 -0.08 -23.45
CA ARG A 163 12.00 0.28 -24.76
C ARG A 163 12.68 1.55 -25.28
N THR A 164 13.29 1.51 -26.45
CA THR A 164 13.98 2.65 -27.09
C THR A 164 13.18 3.24 -28.24
N GLY A 165 13.54 4.44 -28.71
CA GLY A 165 12.82 5.11 -29.80
C GLY A 165 11.38 5.44 -29.38
N TRP A 166 11.23 5.88 -28.13
CA TRP A 166 9.93 6.05 -27.50
C TRP A 166 9.18 7.28 -28.04
N VAL A 167 7.85 7.17 -28.13
CA VAL A 167 6.95 8.23 -28.60
C VAL A 167 5.71 8.27 -27.73
N ASN A 168 5.16 9.47 -27.54
CA ASN A 168 3.94 9.68 -26.77
C ASN A 168 2.70 9.08 -27.47
N GLY A 169 1.65 8.82 -26.69
CA GLY A 169 0.32 8.47 -27.17
C GLY A 169 0.12 7.00 -27.53
N THR A 170 1.12 6.14 -27.35
CA THR A 170 0.99 4.69 -27.57
C THR A 170 1.35 3.90 -26.32
N SER A 171 0.44 3.04 -25.88
CA SER A 171 0.69 2.09 -24.80
C SER A 171 1.57 0.93 -25.28
N ARG A 172 2.62 0.61 -24.52
CA ARG A 172 3.58 -0.45 -24.84
C ARG A 172 3.64 -1.49 -23.74
N VAL A 173 3.74 -2.76 -24.16
CA VAL A 173 3.94 -3.92 -23.28
C VAL A 173 5.41 -4.00 -22.83
N PHE A 174 5.63 -4.28 -21.55
CA PHE A 174 6.96 -4.52 -20.98
C PHE A 174 7.11 -5.98 -20.55
N ASN A 175 7.03 -6.25 -19.25
CA ASN A 175 7.41 -7.53 -18.65
C ASN A 175 6.39 -8.64 -18.90
N GLN A 176 5.14 -8.30 -19.11
CA GLN A 176 4.02 -9.22 -19.32
C GLN A 176 2.85 -8.47 -19.95
N PRO A 177 1.81 -9.14 -20.49
CA PRO A 177 0.75 -8.50 -21.27
C PRO A 177 0.04 -7.32 -20.59
N ASN A 178 -0.12 -7.37 -19.26
CA ASN A 178 -0.76 -6.31 -18.48
C ASN A 178 0.21 -5.30 -17.87
N MET A 179 1.53 -5.45 -18.05
CA MET A 179 2.49 -4.39 -17.73
C MET A 179 2.57 -3.41 -18.89
N LEU A 180 1.73 -2.38 -18.84
CA LEU A 180 1.60 -1.37 -19.89
C LEU A 180 2.06 -0.02 -19.41
N VAL A 181 2.78 0.71 -20.27
CA VAL A 181 3.10 2.13 -20.06
C VAL A 181 2.80 2.91 -21.33
N ALA A 182 2.15 4.06 -21.18
CA ALA A 182 2.05 5.10 -22.20
C ALA A 182 2.58 6.41 -21.62
N THR A 183 3.17 7.27 -22.44
CA THR A 183 3.47 8.65 -22.05
C THR A 183 2.63 9.62 -22.87
N ASN A 184 2.24 10.73 -22.25
CA ASN A 184 1.32 11.70 -22.80
C ASN A 184 1.85 13.12 -22.54
N ALA A 185 1.51 14.06 -23.43
CA ALA A 185 1.92 15.47 -23.35
C ALA A 185 3.45 15.68 -23.30
N GLY A 186 3.87 16.95 -23.38
CA GLY A 186 5.29 17.33 -23.32
C GLY A 186 6.16 16.66 -24.39
N THR A 187 7.47 16.60 -24.12
CA THR A 187 8.44 15.91 -24.96
C THR A 187 8.63 14.48 -24.43
N ALA A 188 8.42 13.49 -25.29
CA ALA A 188 8.62 12.09 -24.97
C ALA A 188 10.09 11.81 -24.55
N PRO A 189 10.32 10.89 -23.60
CA PRO A 189 11.68 10.39 -23.35
C PRO A 189 12.20 9.62 -24.59
N THR A 190 13.51 9.47 -24.70
CA THR A 190 14.12 8.67 -25.79
C THR A 190 13.99 7.17 -25.56
N ASP A 191 13.89 6.79 -24.29
CA ASP A 191 13.66 5.42 -23.84
C ASP A 191 12.97 5.39 -22.49
N LEU A 192 12.32 4.25 -22.20
CA LEU A 192 11.69 3.97 -20.92
C LEU A 192 12.04 2.54 -20.50
N THR A 193 12.36 2.36 -19.24
CA THR A 193 12.66 1.07 -18.61
C THR A 193 11.64 0.80 -17.52
N VAL A 194 11.06 -0.40 -17.53
CA VAL A 194 10.25 -0.94 -16.42
C VAL A 194 11.03 -2.08 -15.80
N THR A 195 11.24 -1.99 -14.49
CA THR A 195 11.75 -3.09 -13.67
C THR A 195 10.59 -3.64 -12.86
N MET A 196 10.24 -4.90 -13.09
CA MET A 196 9.18 -5.60 -12.38
C MET A 196 9.75 -6.84 -11.71
N ILE A 197 9.57 -6.94 -10.39
CA ILE A 197 10.07 -8.08 -9.60
C ILE A 197 8.87 -8.74 -8.91
N PRO A 198 8.31 -9.81 -9.51
CA PRO A 198 7.29 -10.66 -8.91
C PRO A 198 7.80 -11.33 -7.63
N ASN A 199 6.95 -11.49 -6.63
CA ASN A 199 7.32 -11.91 -5.28
C ASN A 199 8.48 -11.11 -4.65
N GLY A 200 8.77 -9.92 -5.18
CA GLY A 200 9.80 -9.03 -4.66
C GLY A 200 9.22 -8.11 -3.59
N ASP A 201 9.97 -7.90 -2.51
CA ASP A 201 9.59 -6.99 -1.43
C ASP A 201 9.90 -5.53 -1.82
N PRO A 202 8.88 -4.64 -1.83
CA PRO A 202 9.09 -3.20 -1.77
C PRO A 202 9.99 -2.78 -0.59
N THR A 203 10.66 -1.62 -0.72
CA THR A 203 11.76 -1.18 0.16
C THR A 203 11.35 -0.85 1.61
N GLN A 204 10.06 -0.94 1.97
CA GLN A 204 9.58 -0.81 3.34
C GLN A 204 8.47 -1.83 3.61
N GLY A 205 8.56 -2.53 4.74
CA GLY A 205 7.66 -3.62 5.16
C GLY A 205 6.27 -3.14 5.62
N GLU A 206 5.56 -2.47 4.73
CA GLU A 206 4.19 -2.01 4.91
C GLU A 206 3.22 -2.94 4.18
N ARG A 207 1.90 -2.72 4.32
CA ARG A 207 0.90 -3.46 3.54
C ARG A 207 1.20 -3.34 2.05
N GLU A 208 1.22 -4.48 1.36
CA GLU A 208 1.64 -4.57 -0.04
C GLU A 208 1.15 -5.85 -0.72
N VAL A 209 1.00 -5.77 -2.03
CA VAL A 209 1.12 -6.91 -2.93
C VAL A 209 2.61 -7.21 -3.09
N LYS A 210 3.01 -8.48 -3.05
CA LYS A 210 4.41 -8.91 -3.17
C LYS A 210 4.94 -8.76 -4.59
N ARG A 211 5.02 -7.52 -5.05
CA ARG A 211 5.50 -7.15 -6.38
C ARG A 211 6.03 -5.72 -6.36
N LYS A 212 7.29 -5.59 -6.77
CA LYS A 212 7.99 -4.30 -6.82
C LYS A 212 8.06 -3.78 -8.25
N PHE A 213 7.84 -2.48 -8.41
CA PHE A 213 7.95 -1.77 -9.67
C PHE A 213 8.90 -0.58 -9.54
N ASN A 214 9.82 -0.44 -10.49
CA ASN A 214 10.64 0.75 -10.66
C ASN A 214 10.67 1.16 -12.12
N PHE A 215 10.81 2.45 -12.36
CA PHE A 215 10.88 3.01 -13.69
C PHE A 215 12.14 3.86 -13.84
N ALA A 216 12.68 3.87 -15.05
CA ALA A 216 13.74 4.78 -15.45
C ALA A 216 13.48 5.26 -16.87
N TYR A 217 13.95 6.46 -17.21
CA TYR A 217 13.85 6.99 -18.55
C TYR A 217 15.02 7.95 -18.82
N THR A 218 15.31 8.17 -20.11
CA THR A 218 16.33 9.15 -20.55
C THR A 218 15.66 10.26 -21.34
N GLY A 219 16.02 11.52 -21.04
CA GLY A 219 15.47 12.69 -21.71
C GLY A 219 13.97 12.90 -21.43
N GLY A 220 13.31 13.67 -22.30
CA GLY A 220 11.91 14.05 -22.15
C GLY A 220 11.69 15.13 -21.08
N THR A 221 10.66 15.95 -21.26
CA THR A 221 10.30 17.04 -20.35
C THR A 221 8.80 17.26 -20.34
N GLY A 222 8.22 17.49 -19.15
CA GLY A 222 6.80 17.84 -19.00
C GLY A 222 5.79 16.76 -19.43
N PHE A 223 6.23 15.54 -19.70
CA PHE A 223 5.33 14.43 -20.00
C PHE A 223 4.68 13.88 -18.73
N SER A 224 3.56 13.21 -18.91
CA SER A 224 2.89 12.37 -17.92
C SER A 224 2.87 10.93 -18.39
N ALA A 225 2.73 9.98 -17.48
CA ALA A 225 2.68 8.56 -17.78
C ALA A 225 1.38 7.92 -17.28
N ASP A 226 0.84 7.02 -18.10
CA ASP A 226 -0.23 6.11 -17.73
C ASP A 226 0.38 4.73 -17.57
N VAL A 227 0.15 4.11 -16.41
CA VAL A 227 0.80 2.85 -16.04
C VAL A 227 -0.25 1.85 -15.58
N ARG A 228 -0.21 0.66 -16.19
CA ARG A 228 -0.94 -0.53 -15.73
C ARG A 228 0.02 -1.44 -14.97
N TYR A 229 -0.26 -1.62 -13.70
CA TYR A 229 0.43 -2.50 -12.76
C TYR A 229 -0.30 -3.84 -12.68
N PRO A 230 0.28 -4.92 -13.21
CA PRO A 230 -0.28 -6.25 -13.07
C PRO A 230 0.07 -6.87 -11.71
N TYR A 231 -0.71 -7.82 -11.23
CA TYR A 231 -0.40 -8.64 -10.06
C TYR A 231 -0.78 -10.11 -10.30
N LEU A 232 -0.51 -10.98 -9.33
CA LEU A 232 -1.07 -12.33 -9.23
C LEU A 232 -1.81 -12.48 -7.90
N ASP A 233 -2.86 -13.29 -7.87
CA ASP A 233 -3.66 -13.53 -6.65
C ASP A 233 -2.79 -14.09 -5.52
N ALA A 234 -1.81 -14.93 -5.88
CA ALA A 234 -0.84 -15.49 -4.94
C ALA A 234 0.11 -14.44 -4.31
N GLU A 235 0.21 -13.24 -4.90
CA GLU A 235 1.00 -12.12 -4.36
C GLU A 235 0.17 -11.23 -3.43
N LEU A 236 -1.16 -11.42 -3.35
CA LEU A 236 -2.01 -10.73 -2.39
C LEU A 236 -1.70 -11.27 -1.00
N THR A 237 -1.13 -10.41 -0.14
CA THR A 237 -0.80 -10.80 1.23
C THR A 237 -1.67 -10.07 2.25
N GLY A 238 -1.76 -10.64 3.45
CA GLY A 238 -2.51 -10.05 4.55
C GLY A 238 -4.00 -9.90 4.20
N THR A 239 -4.49 -8.67 4.33
CA THR A 239 -5.90 -8.31 4.12
C THR A 239 -6.13 -7.59 2.79
N ASN A 240 -5.15 -7.54 1.88
CA ASN A 240 -5.34 -6.86 0.59
C ASN A 240 -6.54 -7.45 -0.16
N THR A 241 -7.46 -6.59 -0.59
CA THR A 241 -8.57 -6.97 -1.47
C THR A 241 -8.34 -6.39 -2.85
N GLU A 242 -8.67 -7.12 -3.91
CA GLU A 242 -8.55 -6.63 -5.30
C GLU A 242 -9.38 -5.36 -5.52
N ALA A 243 -10.55 -5.30 -4.88
CA ALA A 243 -11.43 -4.15 -4.88
C ALA A 243 -10.85 -2.93 -4.14
N GLY A 244 -9.88 -3.10 -3.24
CA GLY A 244 -9.20 -2.02 -2.54
C GLY A 244 -7.85 -1.63 -3.15
N LEU A 245 -7.27 -2.42 -4.05
CA LEU A 245 -5.94 -2.13 -4.59
C LEU A 245 -5.87 -0.78 -5.32
N VAL A 246 -4.83 -0.02 -4.97
CA VAL A 246 -4.39 1.20 -5.65
C VAL A 246 -2.86 1.23 -5.78
N PRO A 247 -2.28 2.02 -6.71
CA PRO A 247 -0.84 2.23 -6.77
C PRO A 247 -0.35 3.12 -5.62
N TRP A 248 0.80 2.76 -5.09
CA TRP A 248 1.52 3.51 -4.06
C TRP A 248 2.90 3.86 -4.57
N ARG A 249 3.35 5.08 -4.30
CA ARG A 249 4.72 5.54 -4.60
C ARG A 249 5.48 5.86 -3.32
N LEU A 250 6.76 5.55 -3.31
CA LEU A 250 7.64 5.89 -2.20
C LEU A 250 8.26 7.26 -2.43
N VAL A 251 7.94 8.24 -1.59
CA VAL A 251 8.49 9.60 -1.65
C VAL A 251 9.11 9.94 -0.31
N ALA A 252 10.41 10.27 -0.28
CA ALA A 252 11.12 10.62 0.95
C ALA A 252 10.91 9.62 2.10
N ALA A 253 10.98 8.32 1.80
CA ALA A 253 10.73 7.22 2.73
C ALA A 253 9.29 7.13 3.28
N GLU A 254 8.30 7.68 2.57
CA GLU A 254 6.88 7.54 2.89
C GLU A 254 6.08 7.02 1.68
N TRP A 255 5.29 5.96 1.88
CA TRP A 255 4.38 5.47 0.85
C TRP A 255 3.16 6.39 0.75
N ASN A 256 2.92 6.90 -0.45
CA ASN A 256 1.81 7.78 -0.78
C ASN A 256 0.91 7.08 -1.83
N SER A 257 -0.37 6.90 -1.50
CA SER A 257 -1.34 6.29 -2.40
C SER A 257 -1.66 7.22 -3.57
N ARG A 258 -2.07 6.64 -4.70
CA ARG A 258 -2.72 7.36 -5.78
C ARG A 258 -4.11 6.79 -5.98
N THR A 259 -5.12 7.49 -5.48
CA THR A 259 -6.53 7.03 -5.49
C THR A 259 -7.36 7.67 -6.61
N THR A 260 -6.87 8.75 -7.22
CA THR A 260 -7.52 9.41 -8.35
C THR A 260 -7.07 8.82 -9.68
N SER A 261 -8.00 8.79 -10.65
CA SER A 261 -7.77 8.24 -11.99
C SER A 261 -7.28 6.79 -11.97
N VAL A 262 -7.80 5.98 -11.05
CA VAL A 262 -7.52 4.56 -10.94
C VAL A 262 -8.64 3.73 -11.57
N THR A 263 -8.29 2.79 -12.43
CA THR A 263 -9.17 1.73 -12.91
C THR A 263 -8.54 0.38 -12.61
N LYS A 264 -9.34 -0.67 -12.43
CA LYS A 264 -8.84 -1.99 -12.06
C LYS A 264 -9.74 -3.09 -12.59
N ASP A 265 -9.17 -4.27 -12.72
CA ASP A 265 -9.83 -5.48 -13.20
C ASP A 265 -9.26 -6.66 -12.42
N ALA A 266 -10.13 -7.25 -11.58
CA ALA A 266 -9.82 -8.42 -10.78
C ALA A 266 -9.75 -9.70 -11.61
N ALA A 267 -10.45 -9.80 -12.75
CA ALA A 267 -10.35 -10.98 -13.60
C ALA A 267 -9.07 -10.97 -14.46
N GLY A 268 -8.62 -9.76 -14.82
CA GLY A 268 -7.37 -9.53 -15.55
C GLY A 268 -6.14 -9.34 -14.66
N ASN A 269 -6.30 -9.27 -13.34
CA ASN A 269 -5.27 -9.01 -12.34
C ASN A 269 -4.42 -7.77 -12.62
N TRP A 270 -5.07 -6.62 -12.80
CA TRP A 270 -4.35 -5.37 -12.99
C TRP A 270 -5.02 -4.15 -12.37
N VAL A 271 -4.19 -3.17 -12.03
CA VAL A 271 -4.58 -1.82 -11.59
C VAL A 271 -3.90 -0.81 -12.49
N ASN A 272 -4.64 0.14 -13.03
CA ASN A 272 -4.16 1.18 -13.93
C ASN A 272 -4.35 2.56 -13.30
N THR A 273 -3.36 3.43 -13.45
CA THR A 273 -3.48 4.85 -13.10
C THR A 273 -2.94 5.72 -14.22
N THR A 274 -3.53 6.89 -14.40
CA THR A 274 -3.16 7.83 -15.46
C THR A 274 -2.57 9.13 -14.92
N GLY A 275 -1.82 9.84 -15.76
CA GLY A 275 -1.33 11.18 -15.47
C GLY A 275 -0.24 11.25 -14.40
N ILE A 276 0.59 10.22 -14.25
CA ILE A 276 1.75 10.24 -13.34
C ILE A 276 2.76 11.27 -13.88
N PRO A 277 3.14 12.32 -13.14
CA PRO A 277 4.17 13.25 -13.57
C PRO A 277 5.51 12.54 -13.80
N ALA A 278 6.29 12.98 -14.80
CA ALA A 278 7.61 12.38 -15.10
C ALA A 278 8.50 12.23 -13.85
N ALA A 279 8.57 13.25 -13.00
CA ALA A 279 9.36 13.21 -11.77
C ALA A 279 8.88 12.15 -10.74
N ASP A 280 7.58 11.90 -10.68
CA ASP A 280 6.99 10.89 -9.79
C ASP A 280 7.17 9.47 -10.34
N LEU A 281 7.27 9.31 -11.67
CA LEU A 281 7.45 8.02 -12.31
C LEU A 281 8.74 7.34 -11.83
N LEU A 282 9.80 8.11 -11.59
CA LEU A 282 11.11 7.60 -11.13
C LEU A 282 11.11 7.07 -9.69
N GLN A 283 10.03 7.27 -8.93
CA GLN A 283 9.91 6.71 -7.58
C GLN A 283 9.79 5.18 -7.63
N GLU A 284 9.92 4.54 -6.48
CA GLU A 284 9.51 3.15 -6.34
C GLU A 284 7.99 3.06 -6.23
N TRP A 285 7.41 2.04 -6.87
CA TRP A 285 5.98 1.80 -6.89
C TRP A 285 5.62 0.38 -6.42
N LYS A 286 4.45 0.26 -5.79
CA LYS A 286 3.82 -1.00 -5.42
C LYS A 286 2.30 -0.91 -5.55
N LEU A 287 1.63 -2.04 -5.41
CA LEU A 287 0.18 -2.08 -5.17
C LEU A 287 -0.08 -2.39 -3.70
N ALA A 288 -1.11 -1.78 -3.14
CA ALA A 288 -1.68 -2.17 -1.84
C ALA A 288 -3.10 -1.63 -1.72
N ASP A 289 -3.89 -2.24 -0.86
CA ASP A 289 -5.22 -1.78 -0.49
C ASP A 289 -5.12 -0.60 0.50
N ASP A 290 -5.80 0.50 0.17
CA ASP A 290 -5.82 1.74 0.94
C ASP A 290 -6.81 1.76 2.09
N ASN A 291 -7.67 0.75 2.21
CA ASN A 291 -8.67 0.64 3.26
C ASN A 291 -8.09 -0.04 4.48
N TYR A 292 -7.79 0.73 5.53
CA TYR A 292 -7.20 0.23 6.77
C TYR A 292 -8.26 0.00 7.84
N THR A 293 -8.20 -1.14 8.51
CA THR A 293 -9.08 -1.44 9.63
C THR A 293 -8.60 -0.75 10.90
N MET A 294 -9.49 0.01 11.56
CA MET A 294 -9.22 0.69 12.81
C MET A 294 -9.90 -0.06 13.96
N ASN A 295 -9.13 -0.84 14.72
CA ASN A 295 -9.59 -1.53 15.92
C ASN A 295 -9.52 -0.56 17.11
N VAL A 296 -10.57 0.23 17.29
CA VAL A 296 -10.60 1.33 18.26
C VAL A 296 -11.66 1.11 19.32
N THR A 297 -11.31 1.35 20.59
CA THR A 297 -12.25 1.40 21.71
C THR A 297 -12.16 2.75 22.40
N ALA A 298 -13.30 3.37 22.70
CA ALA A 298 -13.40 4.60 23.47
C ALA A 298 -14.71 4.66 24.26
N ASN A 299 -14.69 5.34 25.41
CA ASN A 299 -15.91 5.61 26.16
C ASN A 299 -16.18 7.12 26.17
N LEU A 300 -17.45 7.49 26.20
CA LEU A 300 -17.89 8.85 26.44
C LEU A 300 -18.33 8.97 27.89
N ARG A 301 -17.85 10.01 28.60
CA ARG A 301 -18.24 10.23 29.99
C ARG A 301 -19.73 10.55 30.15
N GLY A 302 -20.29 11.33 29.23
CA GLY A 302 -21.68 11.78 29.26
C GLY A 302 -22.68 10.64 29.43
N PRO A 303 -22.75 9.68 28.49
CA PRO A 303 -23.68 8.55 28.55
C PRO A 303 -23.25 7.42 29.47
N TRP A 304 -22.12 7.51 30.18
CA TRP A 304 -21.62 6.41 31.00
C TRP A 304 -22.59 6.05 32.13
N ASN A 305 -22.98 4.77 32.22
CA ASN A 305 -23.99 4.30 33.17
C ASN A 305 -23.48 4.07 34.61
N GLY A 306 -22.18 4.31 34.86
CA GLY A 306 -21.56 4.11 36.17
C GLY A 306 -21.11 2.69 36.47
N VAL A 307 -21.23 1.74 35.53
CA VAL A 307 -20.88 0.33 35.75
C VAL A 307 -20.00 -0.22 34.62
N SER A 308 -20.56 -0.40 33.42
CA SER A 308 -19.86 -1.15 32.35
C SER A 308 -20.21 -0.74 30.93
N ALA A 309 -21.14 0.18 30.72
CA ALA A 309 -21.62 0.54 29.39
C ALA A 309 -22.06 2.01 29.30
N MET A 310 -22.25 2.46 28.07
CA MET A 310 -22.86 3.74 27.76
C MET A 310 -24.35 3.58 27.45
N SER A 311 -25.15 4.58 27.81
CA SER A 311 -26.56 4.65 27.45
C SER A 311 -26.76 4.80 25.95
N THR A 312 -27.81 4.19 25.42
CA THR A 312 -28.27 4.33 24.03
C THR A 312 -29.58 5.13 23.95
N SER A 313 -29.80 6.06 24.88
CA SER A 313 -31.05 6.83 24.96
C SER A 313 -31.39 7.55 23.67
N LEU A 314 -30.39 8.10 22.95
CA LEU A 314 -30.61 8.75 21.66
C LEU A 314 -31.16 7.79 20.59
N LEU A 315 -30.67 6.55 20.57
CA LEU A 315 -31.17 5.49 19.70
C LEU A 315 -32.61 5.14 20.08
N SER A 316 -32.88 4.92 21.36
CA SER A 316 -34.24 4.61 21.85
C SER A 316 -35.23 5.75 21.60
N ALA A 317 -34.77 6.99 21.61
CA ALA A 317 -35.56 8.17 21.26
C ALA A 317 -35.70 8.38 19.74
N GLY A 318 -34.96 7.64 18.91
CA GLY A 318 -35.02 7.73 17.45
C GLY A 318 -34.47 9.04 16.89
N ILE A 319 -33.55 9.71 17.60
CA ILE A 319 -33.06 11.04 17.22
C ILE A 319 -31.64 11.06 16.64
N ILE A 320 -30.93 9.92 16.61
CA ILE A 320 -29.63 9.85 15.93
C ILE A 320 -29.88 10.00 14.41
N PRO A 321 -29.20 10.94 13.72
CA PRO A 321 -29.42 11.19 12.30
C PRO A 321 -28.97 9.98 11.47
N LEU A 322 -29.70 9.68 10.39
CA LEU A 322 -29.36 8.61 9.45
C LEU A 322 -28.15 8.94 8.56
N SER A 323 -27.74 10.21 8.53
CA SER A 323 -26.53 10.69 7.84
C SER A 323 -25.51 11.18 8.87
N GLN A 324 -24.23 11.00 8.57
CA GLN A 324 -23.14 11.48 9.42
C GLN A 324 -23.23 13.00 9.70
N PRO A 325 -23.01 13.47 10.95
CA PRO A 325 -23.23 14.87 11.36
C PRO A 325 -21.99 15.79 11.25
N TYR A 326 -20.87 15.29 10.73
CA TYR A 326 -19.56 15.97 10.70
C TYR A 326 -19.31 16.79 9.43
N ASN A 327 -20.31 16.94 8.55
CA ASN A 327 -20.22 17.76 7.32
C ASN A 327 -20.32 19.28 7.54
N THR A 328 -20.33 19.73 8.79
CA THR A 328 -20.43 21.14 9.17
C THR A 328 -19.21 21.59 9.96
N THR A 329 -19.08 22.92 10.13
CA THR A 329 -18.06 23.52 10.99
C THR A 329 -18.11 22.91 12.39
N PRO A 330 -16.96 22.60 12.99
CA PRO A 330 -15.59 22.85 12.50
C PRO A 330 -14.94 21.65 11.76
N PHE A 331 -15.63 20.52 11.65
CA PHE A 331 -15.04 19.29 11.12
C PHE A 331 -14.95 19.30 9.59
N ASN A 332 -15.97 19.86 8.93
CA ASN A 332 -16.10 19.99 7.48
C ASN A 332 -15.76 18.69 6.75
N TYR A 333 -16.16 17.55 7.31
CA TYR A 333 -15.90 16.24 6.75
C TYR A 333 -16.82 15.98 5.56
N THR A 334 -16.22 15.77 4.40
CA THR A 334 -16.92 15.62 3.12
C THR A 334 -17.46 14.22 2.86
N GLY A 335 -17.34 13.30 3.82
CA GLY A 335 -17.92 11.95 3.73
C GLY A 335 -19.43 12.00 3.58
N THR A 336 -19.99 10.95 2.98
CA THR A 336 -21.41 10.86 2.63
C THR A 336 -22.07 9.63 3.26
N GLU A 337 -21.54 9.18 4.39
CA GLU A 337 -21.97 7.97 5.07
C GLU A 337 -23.44 8.13 5.52
N THR A 338 -24.28 7.18 5.11
CA THR A 338 -25.70 7.13 5.46
C THR A 338 -26.14 5.69 5.74
N VAL A 339 -27.16 5.52 6.57
CA VAL A 339 -27.79 4.23 6.86
C VAL A 339 -29.31 4.31 6.72
N ALA A 340 -29.94 3.19 6.37
CA ALA A 340 -31.40 3.11 6.33
C ALA A 340 -32.03 3.11 7.74
N ALA A 341 -31.29 2.60 8.74
CA ALA A 341 -31.65 2.61 10.14
C ALA A 341 -30.37 2.55 10.98
N ILE A 342 -30.38 3.18 12.16
CA ILE A 342 -29.26 3.12 13.10
C ILE A 342 -29.20 1.71 13.71
N PRO A 343 -28.04 1.02 13.68
CA PRO A 343 -27.89 -0.30 14.27
C PRO A 343 -28.18 -0.35 15.78
N ALA A 344 -28.46 -1.55 16.29
CA ALA A 344 -28.63 -1.76 17.72
C ALA A 344 -27.36 -1.41 18.51
N ASN A 345 -27.53 -1.02 19.77
CA ASN A 345 -26.45 -0.68 20.70
C ASN A 345 -25.62 0.56 20.34
N VAL A 346 -25.97 1.31 19.29
CA VAL A 346 -25.30 2.57 18.95
C VAL A 346 -25.60 3.62 20.03
N VAL A 347 -24.53 4.26 20.50
CA VAL A 347 -24.56 5.42 21.38
C VAL A 347 -24.69 6.68 20.54
N ASP A 348 -23.77 6.85 19.58
CA ASP A 348 -23.74 8.00 18.68
C ASP A 348 -22.77 7.78 17.50
N TRP A 349 -22.76 8.73 16.56
CA TRP A 349 -21.74 8.86 15.51
C TRP A 349 -20.40 9.34 16.08
N VAL A 350 -19.29 8.83 15.55
CA VAL A 350 -17.92 9.33 15.77
C VAL A 350 -17.20 9.52 14.44
N LEU A 351 -16.25 10.46 14.39
CA LEU A 351 -15.36 10.65 13.25
C LEU A 351 -13.95 10.20 13.62
N ILE A 352 -13.44 9.22 12.88
CA ILE A 352 -12.05 8.75 13.00
C ILE A 352 -11.19 9.52 12.01
N GLU A 353 -9.99 9.91 12.43
CA GLU A 353 -8.99 10.50 11.56
C GLU A 353 -7.67 9.73 11.70
N HIS A 354 -7.09 9.35 10.56
CA HIS A 354 -5.73 8.88 10.44
C HIS A 354 -4.81 10.07 10.16
N ARG A 355 -3.89 10.37 11.06
CA ARG A 355 -2.96 11.52 10.95
C ARG A 355 -1.52 11.04 10.79
N LYS A 356 -0.84 11.56 9.77
CA LYS A 356 0.53 11.17 9.39
C LYS A 356 1.41 12.40 9.23
N PRO A 357 1.95 12.97 10.32
CA PRO A 357 2.94 14.03 10.23
C PRO A 357 4.26 13.48 9.71
N ALA A 358 4.97 14.28 8.90
CA ALA A 358 6.27 13.89 8.34
C ALA A 358 7.35 13.69 9.41
N THR A 359 7.23 14.37 10.55
CA THR A 359 8.17 14.23 11.69
C THR A 359 7.97 12.93 12.47
N GLY A 360 6.83 12.26 12.32
CA GLY A 360 6.45 11.11 13.14
C GLY A 360 6.17 11.46 14.61
N LEU A 361 6.07 12.75 14.96
CA LEU A 361 5.84 13.22 16.34
C LEU A 361 4.37 13.58 16.57
N PRO A 362 3.79 13.25 17.74
CA PRO A 362 2.39 13.55 18.05
C PRO A 362 2.09 15.05 18.12
N ALA A 363 3.09 15.88 18.46
CA ALA A 363 2.93 17.33 18.51
C ALA A 363 2.62 17.97 17.15
N ASP A 364 2.99 17.30 16.05
CA ASP A 364 2.80 17.80 14.68
C ASP A 364 1.61 17.13 13.98
N ALA A 365 0.90 16.21 14.65
CA ALA A 365 -0.27 15.51 14.12
C ALA A 365 -1.49 16.44 14.07
N LEU A 366 -1.42 17.48 13.25
CA LEU A 366 -2.42 18.54 13.01
C LEU A 366 -3.42 18.15 11.91
N VAL A 367 -4.50 18.93 11.72
CA VAL A 367 -5.50 18.74 10.65
C VAL A 367 -4.87 18.67 9.26
N SER A 368 -3.79 19.41 9.01
CA SER A 368 -3.06 19.40 7.75
C SER A 368 -2.32 18.08 7.45
N THR A 369 -2.19 17.21 8.46
CA THR A 369 -1.55 15.89 8.36
C THR A 369 -2.55 14.74 8.28
N ILE A 370 -3.85 15.05 8.28
CA ILE A 370 -4.90 14.07 8.05
C ILE A 370 -4.66 13.41 6.68
N SER A 371 -4.53 12.09 6.70
CA SER A 371 -4.34 11.27 5.51
C SER A 371 -5.47 10.27 5.29
N GLY A 372 -6.44 10.18 6.21
CA GLY A 372 -7.67 9.40 6.07
C GLY A 372 -8.71 9.83 7.10
N ARG A 373 -9.99 9.76 6.75
CA ARG A 373 -11.12 10.04 7.65
C ARG A 373 -12.31 9.14 7.31
N GLU A 374 -13.00 8.65 8.33
CA GLU A 374 -14.26 7.91 8.17
C GLU A 374 -15.20 8.20 9.36
N ALA A 375 -16.48 8.44 9.08
CA ALA A 375 -17.51 8.47 10.12
C ALA A 375 -18.08 7.07 10.37
N GLY A 376 -18.23 6.70 11.64
CA GLY A 376 -18.81 5.41 12.03
C GLY A 376 -19.59 5.52 13.33
N PHE A 377 -19.92 4.36 13.89
CA PHE A 377 -20.71 4.30 15.11
C PHE A 377 -19.87 3.93 16.32
N LEU A 378 -20.14 4.60 17.43
CA LEU A 378 -19.70 4.18 18.75
C LEU A 378 -20.77 3.32 19.39
N LEU A 379 -20.43 2.09 19.78
CA LEU A 379 -21.33 1.17 20.46
C LEU A 379 -21.29 1.34 21.98
N SER A 380 -22.32 0.85 22.67
CA SER A 380 -22.48 0.95 24.13
C SER A 380 -21.37 0.28 24.94
N ASN A 381 -20.64 -0.66 24.33
CA ASN A 381 -19.47 -1.33 24.91
C ASN A 381 -18.14 -0.58 24.65
N GLY A 382 -18.17 0.52 23.90
CA GLY A 382 -17.03 1.36 23.56
C GLY A 382 -16.36 1.03 22.22
N SER A 383 -16.75 -0.05 21.53
CA SER A 383 -16.21 -0.37 20.21
C SER A 383 -16.62 0.67 19.18
N VAL A 384 -15.69 1.06 18.31
CA VAL A 384 -15.98 1.87 17.11
C VAL A 384 -16.10 0.96 15.89
N VAL A 385 -17.22 1.05 15.19
CA VAL A 385 -17.59 0.16 14.08
C VAL A 385 -18.03 0.93 12.85
N GLY A 386 -18.02 0.27 11.70
CA GLY A 386 -18.56 0.78 10.44
C GLY A 386 -20.10 0.83 10.45
N LEU A 387 -20.66 1.09 9.27
CA LEU A 387 -22.10 1.36 9.10
C LEU A 387 -23.00 0.14 9.33
N ASP A 388 -22.43 -1.07 9.34
CA ASP A 388 -23.15 -2.31 9.65
C ASP A 388 -23.39 -2.52 11.16
N GLY A 389 -22.75 -1.71 12.01
CA GLY A 389 -22.85 -1.82 13.47
C GLY A 389 -22.08 -3.00 14.09
N VAL A 390 -21.25 -3.70 13.31
CA VAL A 390 -20.57 -4.93 13.75
C VAL A 390 -19.09 -4.94 13.39
N THR A 391 -18.73 -4.62 12.14
CA THR A 391 -17.34 -4.68 11.69
C THR A 391 -16.56 -3.47 12.18
N PRO A 392 -15.28 -3.62 12.57
CA PRO A 392 -14.45 -2.46 12.92
C PRO A 392 -14.41 -1.46 11.77
N ILE A 393 -14.43 -0.17 12.10
CA ILE A 393 -14.46 0.89 11.10
C ILE A 393 -13.24 0.80 10.17
N THR A 394 -13.48 1.01 8.88
CA THR A 394 -12.44 0.98 7.86
C THR A 394 -12.21 2.40 7.34
N VAL A 395 -10.96 2.84 7.34
CA VAL A 395 -10.58 4.19 6.93
C VAL A 395 -9.68 4.09 5.69
N PRO A 396 -10.07 4.71 4.56
CA PRO A 396 -9.16 4.89 3.43
C PRO A 396 -8.01 5.82 3.83
N VAL A 397 -6.76 5.35 3.74
CA VAL A 397 -5.57 6.13 4.08
C VAL A 397 -4.75 6.43 2.84
N SER A 398 -4.22 7.65 2.76
CA SER A 398 -3.39 8.09 1.65
C SER A 398 -1.89 7.95 1.90
N LYS A 399 -1.51 7.56 3.13
CA LYS A 399 -0.12 7.41 3.58
C LYS A 399 0.04 6.19 4.49
N GLN A 400 1.14 5.45 4.33
CA GLN A 400 1.51 4.33 5.23
C GLN A 400 2.66 4.73 6.16
N GLY A 401 2.94 3.88 7.15
CA GLY A 401 3.95 4.10 8.19
C GLY A 401 3.31 4.50 9.53
N THR A 402 4.17 4.69 10.54
CA THR A 402 3.77 5.12 11.88
C THR A 402 2.90 6.38 11.85
N ALA A 403 1.70 6.29 12.42
CA ALA A 403 0.67 7.31 12.37
C ALA A 403 -0.04 7.47 13.72
N PHE A 404 -1.07 8.32 13.75
CA PHE A 404 -1.88 8.59 14.93
C PHE A 404 -3.37 8.46 14.57
N ILE A 405 -4.16 8.00 15.53
CA ILE A 405 -5.61 7.94 15.41
C ILE A 405 -6.20 9.06 16.26
N THR A 406 -7.11 9.84 15.67
CA THR A 406 -7.96 10.79 16.39
C THR A 406 -9.39 10.28 16.43
N ILE A 407 -10.05 10.43 17.58
CA ILE A 407 -11.51 10.32 17.68
C ILE A 407 -12.08 11.71 17.91
N ARG A 408 -13.00 12.12 17.03
CA ARG A 408 -13.82 13.32 17.19
C ARG A 408 -15.25 12.90 17.50
N HIS A 409 -15.87 13.64 18.42
CA HIS A 409 -17.27 13.51 18.77
C HIS A 409 -17.91 14.90 18.85
N ARG A 410 -19.21 15.01 18.60
CA ARG A 410 -19.88 16.30 18.44
C ARG A 410 -19.94 17.18 19.70
N ASN A 411 -19.88 16.61 20.90
CA ASN A 411 -20.02 17.35 22.17
C ASN A 411 -19.08 16.87 23.30
N HIS A 412 -18.08 16.08 22.92
CA HIS A 412 -17.02 15.62 23.82
C HIS A 412 -15.67 16.07 23.25
N LEU A 413 -14.70 16.35 24.13
CA LEU A 413 -13.37 16.74 23.69
C LEU A 413 -12.73 15.59 22.91
N GLY A 414 -12.24 15.89 21.71
CA GLY A 414 -11.51 14.93 20.89
C GLY A 414 -10.23 14.43 21.57
N ILE A 415 -9.76 13.27 21.15
CA ILE A 415 -8.57 12.61 21.70
C ILE A 415 -7.67 12.09 20.57
N LEU A 416 -6.35 12.09 20.82
CA LEU A 416 -5.31 11.60 19.92
C LEU A 416 -4.59 10.42 20.57
N SER A 417 -4.25 9.39 19.80
CA SER A 417 -3.41 8.28 20.28
C SER A 417 -1.94 8.70 20.44
N ASN A 418 -1.13 7.85 21.07
CA ASN A 418 0.31 7.87 20.82
C ASN A 418 0.64 7.38 19.40
N ALA A 419 1.92 7.37 19.03
CA ALA A 419 2.36 6.86 17.73
C ALA A 419 2.06 5.35 17.61
N ILE A 420 1.43 4.95 16.50
CA ILE A 420 1.06 3.56 16.22
C ILE A 420 1.71 3.16 14.90
N ALA A 421 2.52 2.11 14.90
CA ALA A 421 3.09 1.56 13.68
C ALA A 421 2.00 0.90 12.82
N SER A 422 2.03 1.16 11.53
CA SER A 422 1.31 0.34 10.56
C SER A 422 1.92 -1.05 10.44
N ASN A 423 1.21 -1.96 9.77
CA ASN A 423 1.66 -3.33 9.57
C ASN A 423 1.17 -3.87 8.22
N ALA A 424 1.73 -5.02 7.82
CA ALA A 424 1.37 -5.71 6.58
C ALA A 424 -0.10 -6.18 6.53
N ALA A 425 -0.80 -6.24 7.66
CA ALA A 425 -2.22 -6.58 7.72
C ALA A 425 -3.15 -5.37 7.53
N GLY A 426 -2.63 -4.16 7.35
CA GLY A 426 -3.45 -2.98 7.10
C GLY A 426 -4.33 -2.58 8.28
N THR A 427 -3.83 -2.74 9.50
CA THR A 427 -4.61 -2.45 10.72
C THR A 427 -3.93 -1.44 11.62
N PHE A 428 -4.70 -0.58 12.28
CA PHE A 428 -4.26 0.18 13.45
C PHE A 428 -5.15 -0.16 14.64
N THR A 429 -4.57 -0.23 15.83
CA THR A 429 -5.30 -0.59 17.05
C THR A 429 -5.00 0.41 18.16
N ASN A 430 -6.03 0.90 18.82
CA ASN A 430 -5.87 1.73 20.02
C ASN A 430 -7.05 1.58 20.98
N ASP A 431 -6.75 1.36 22.26
CA ASP A 431 -7.76 1.37 23.33
C ASP A 431 -7.63 2.67 24.13
N PHE A 432 -8.50 3.64 23.84
CA PHE A 432 -8.56 4.93 24.54
C PHE A 432 -9.20 4.84 25.93
N THR A 433 -9.67 3.67 26.35
CA THR A 433 -10.13 3.45 27.73
C THR A 433 -8.95 3.30 28.70
N VAL A 434 -7.72 3.24 28.18
CA VAL A 434 -6.46 3.24 28.93
C VAL A 434 -5.77 4.60 28.78
N LEU A 435 -5.54 5.30 29.89
CA LEU A 435 -4.92 6.64 29.89
C LEU A 435 -3.58 6.69 29.11
N ALA A 436 -2.73 5.68 29.29
CA ALA A 436 -1.41 5.62 28.67
C ALA A 436 -1.44 5.46 27.13
N ASN A 437 -2.58 5.09 26.55
CA ASN A 437 -2.74 4.96 25.09
C ASN A 437 -3.14 6.28 24.42
N SER A 438 -3.42 7.32 25.22
CA SER A 438 -3.81 8.64 24.75
C SER A 438 -2.64 9.61 24.88
N TYR A 439 -2.39 10.39 23.84
CA TYR A 439 -1.36 11.40 23.85
C TYR A 439 -1.75 12.56 24.78
N LYS A 440 -0.84 12.95 25.67
CA LYS A 440 -0.94 14.14 26.50
C LYS A 440 0.20 15.10 26.15
N PRO A 441 -0.09 16.25 25.53
CA PRO A 441 0.93 17.26 25.30
C PRO A 441 1.54 17.78 26.61
N GLY A 442 2.82 18.14 26.57
CA GLY A 442 3.49 18.78 27.70
C GLY A 442 2.81 20.10 28.07
N GLY A 443 2.54 20.31 29.37
CA GLY A 443 1.86 21.52 29.86
C GLY A 443 0.35 21.56 29.65
N SER A 444 -0.27 20.47 29.18
CA SER A 444 -1.73 20.37 29.11
C SER A 444 -2.38 20.46 30.49
N PRO A 445 -3.45 21.26 30.65
CA PRO A 445 -4.09 21.50 31.95
C PRO A 445 -4.86 20.27 32.46
N SER A 446 -5.26 19.38 31.55
CA SER A 446 -5.97 18.13 31.84
C SER A 446 -5.31 16.95 31.13
N ASP A 447 -5.61 15.75 31.64
CA ASP A 447 -5.39 14.52 30.89
C ASP A 447 -6.31 14.46 29.66
N PRO A 448 -5.90 13.75 28.59
CA PRO A 448 -6.69 13.63 27.36
C PRO A 448 -8.03 12.90 27.57
N VAL A 449 -8.10 12.06 28.60
CA VAL A 449 -9.30 11.31 29.01
C VAL A 449 -9.44 11.37 30.54
N THR A 450 -10.63 11.09 31.07
CA THR A 450 -10.93 11.14 32.51
C THR A 450 -11.42 9.80 33.03
N LEU A 451 -11.12 9.50 34.30
CA LEU A 451 -11.51 8.26 34.94
C LEU A 451 -13.04 8.19 35.06
N LEU A 452 -13.61 7.06 34.63
CA LEU A 452 -15.03 6.81 34.72
C LEU A 452 -15.37 6.13 36.04
N ALA A 453 -16.32 6.69 36.79
CA ALA A 453 -16.76 6.14 38.06
C ALA A 453 -17.34 4.72 37.86
N GLY A 454 -16.94 3.80 38.73
CA GLY A 454 -17.39 2.40 38.69
C GLY A 454 -16.84 1.57 37.53
N ALA A 455 -16.02 2.12 36.65
CA ALA A 455 -15.56 1.48 35.42
C ALA A 455 -14.31 0.59 35.56
N GLY A 456 -13.96 0.19 36.79
CA GLY A 456 -12.79 -0.68 37.03
C GLY A 456 -11.45 -0.12 36.53
N GLY A 457 -11.26 1.20 36.57
CA GLY A 457 -10.04 1.86 36.10
C GLY A 457 -10.05 2.32 34.63
N LYS A 458 -11.18 2.19 33.94
CA LYS A 458 -11.33 2.70 32.56
C LYS A 458 -11.56 4.20 32.50
N TYR A 459 -11.10 4.78 31.40
CA TYR A 459 -11.21 6.20 31.10
C TYR A 459 -12.23 6.45 29.97
N GLY A 460 -12.69 7.69 29.88
CA GLY A 460 -13.56 8.18 28.82
C GLY A 460 -13.28 9.62 28.43
N MET A 461 -13.77 10.01 27.26
CA MET A 461 -13.67 11.36 26.72
C MET A 461 -14.43 12.34 27.61
N TRP A 462 -13.88 13.53 27.78
CA TRP A 462 -14.50 14.60 28.55
C TRP A 462 -15.78 15.09 27.85
N ALA A 463 -16.90 15.07 28.58
CA ALA A 463 -18.16 15.66 28.12
C ALA A 463 -18.16 17.17 28.35
N GLY A 464 -18.88 17.91 27.51
CA GLY A 464 -19.22 19.31 27.77
C GLY A 464 -18.75 20.32 26.74
N ASP A 465 -18.10 19.89 25.66
CA ASP A 465 -17.67 20.77 24.57
C ASP A 465 -18.85 21.03 23.62
N ALA A 466 -19.89 21.69 24.14
CA ALA A 466 -21.11 21.97 23.38
C ALA A 466 -20.89 23.00 22.26
N SER A 467 -19.81 23.79 22.35
CA SER A 467 -19.40 24.74 21.31
C SER A 467 -18.49 24.12 20.23
N LYS A 468 -17.92 22.94 20.45
CA LYS A 468 -16.98 22.23 19.55
C LYS A 468 -15.65 22.95 19.35
N ASN A 469 -15.23 23.78 20.30
CA ASN A 469 -13.99 24.57 20.17
C ASN A 469 -12.77 23.89 20.82
N GLY A 470 -12.92 22.66 21.34
CA GLY A 470 -11.86 21.92 22.01
C GLY A 470 -11.57 22.38 23.44
N ILE A 471 -12.45 23.20 24.03
CA ILE A 471 -12.32 23.72 25.40
C ILE A 471 -13.68 23.67 26.10
N VAL A 472 -13.79 22.91 27.20
CA VAL A 472 -14.98 22.96 28.06
C VAL A 472 -14.82 24.07 29.09
N ASN A 473 -15.64 25.12 28.99
CA ASN A 473 -15.60 26.27 29.89
C ASN A 473 -16.99 26.89 30.12
N GLY A 474 -17.02 28.13 30.65
CA GLY A 474 -18.27 28.85 30.93
C GLY A 474 -19.14 29.15 29.70
N GLY A 475 -18.54 29.25 28.51
CA GLY A 475 -19.26 29.42 27.24
C GLY A 475 -20.16 28.24 26.91
N ASP A 476 -19.70 27.00 27.12
CA ASP A 476 -20.53 25.82 26.91
C ASP A 476 -21.70 25.77 27.88
N LEU A 477 -21.50 26.21 29.13
CA LEU A 477 -22.58 26.33 30.10
C LEU A 477 -23.63 27.37 29.68
N ILE A 478 -23.23 28.44 28.98
CA ILE A 478 -24.16 29.43 28.43
C ILE A 478 -25.00 28.79 27.33
N ASN A 479 -24.38 28.05 26.40
CA ASN A 479 -25.08 27.34 25.33
C ASN A 479 -26.13 26.36 25.91
N ILE A 480 -25.73 25.54 26.88
CA ILE A 480 -26.66 24.58 27.53
C ILE A 480 -27.81 25.33 28.23
N LYS A 481 -27.54 26.42 28.97
CA LYS A 481 -28.61 27.19 29.64
C LYS A 481 -29.59 27.82 28.65
N ASN A 482 -29.09 28.33 27.53
CA ASN A 482 -29.92 28.92 26.49
C ASN A 482 -30.87 27.87 25.91
N ASP A 483 -30.35 26.69 25.59
CA ASP A 483 -31.15 25.59 25.04
C ASP A 483 -32.20 25.06 26.03
N ILE A 484 -31.86 24.97 27.32
CA ILE A 484 -32.84 24.65 28.39
C ILE A 484 -33.95 25.71 28.42
N SER A 485 -33.59 27.00 28.38
CA SER A 485 -34.55 28.10 28.47
C SER A 485 -35.46 28.18 27.24
N LEU A 486 -34.95 27.79 26.09
CA LEU A 486 -35.67 27.73 24.81
C LEU A 486 -36.40 26.40 24.60
N LEU A 487 -36.31 25.45 25.54
CA LEU A 487 -36.89 24.10 25.44
C LEU A 487 -36.48 23.37 24.15
N VAL A 488 -35.21 23.54 23.74
CA VAL A 488 -34.67 22.88 22.55
C VAL A 488 -34.67 21.36 22.75
N SER A 489 -34.97 20.62 21.68
CA SER A 489 -35.03 19.16 21.69
C SER A 489 -34.36 18.57 20.45
N GLY A 490 -34.22 17.24 20.43
CA GLY A 490 -33.63 16.49 19.32
C GLY A 490 -32.12 16.31 19.45
N TYR A 491 -31.47 16.07 18.32
CA TYR A 491 -30.04 15.76 18.24
C TYR A 491 -29.16 17.02 18.39
N GLN A 492 -28.98 17.48 19.62
CA GLN A 492 -28.32 18.75 19.92
C GLN A 492 -26.93 18.56 20.53
N LEU A 493 -26.07 19.57 20.36
CA LEU A 493 -24.72 19.59 20.91
C LEU A 493 -24.72 19.77 22.44
N THR A 494 -25.76 20.39 22.98
CA THR A 494 -25.92 20.72 24.40
C THR A 494 -26.47 19.56 25.24
N ASP A 495 -26.96 18.48 24.62
CA ASP A 495 -27.25 17.20 25.29
C ASP A 495 -25.93 16.44 25.50
N VAL A 496 -25.12 16.90 26.45
CA VAL A 496 -23.75 16.41 26.66
C VAL A 496 -23.72 15.07 27.40
N ASN A 497 -24.81 14.67 28.03
CA ASN A 497 -24.97 13.35 28.64
C ASN A 497 -25.66 12.32 27.71
N LEU A 498 -26.13 12.76 26.54
CA LEU A 498 -26.75 11.94 25.48
C LEU A 498 -28.00 11.18 25.96
N ASN A 499 -28.81 11.80 26.83
CA ASN A 499 -30.02 11.18 27.37
C ASN A 499 -31.30 11.51 26.59
N ALA A 500 -31.19 12.24 25.46
CA ALA A 500 -32.28 12.76 24.64
C ALA A 500 -33.07 13.93 25.24
N ALA A 501 -32.57 14.55 26.31
CA ALA A 501 -33.22 15.67 27.00
C ALA A 501 -32.20 16.67 27.55
N ILE A 502 -32.18 17.88 26.98
CA ILE A 502 -31.33 18.97 27.45
C ILE A 502 -31.88 19.55 28.76
N ASN A 503 -31.22 19.31 29.88
CA ASN A 503 -31.71 19.71 31.19
C ASN A 503 -30.60 19.98 32.23
N GLY A 504 -30.98 20.09 33.50
CA GLY A 504 -30.04 20.33 34.59
C GLY A 504 -28.92 19.28 34.71
N GLY A 505 -29.15 18.04 34.24
CA GLY A 505 -28.15 16.98 34.17
C GLY A 505 -26.98 17.31 33.24
N ASP A 506 -27.23 17.96 32.11
CA ASP A 506 -26.19 18.44 31.19
C ASP A 506 -25.34 19.52 31.84
N LEU A 507 -25.98 20.47 32.52
CA LEU A 507 -25.28 21.49 33.28
C LEU A 507 -24.41 20.91 34.39
N VAL A 508 -24.91 19.91 35.12
CA VAL A 508 -24.14 19.22 36.17
C VAL A 508 -22.95 18.49 35.55
N SER A 509 -23.12 17.83 34.41
CA SER A 509 -22.05 17.11 33.70
C SER A 509 -20.93 18.04 33.28
N SER A 510 -21.26 19.14 32.58
CA SER A 510 -20.26 20.14 32.14
C SER A 510 -19.61 20.86 33.32
N ARG A 511 -20.34 21.20 34.39
CA ARG A 511 -19.75 21.76 35.62
C ARG A 511 -18.78 20.79 36.28
N THR A 512 -19.11 19.50 36.28
CA THR A 512 -18.24 18.47 36.84
C THR A 512 -16.94 18.39 36.05
N THR A 513 -17.01 18.39 34.71
CA THR A 513 -15.84 18.49 33.82
C THR A 513 -14.98 19.70 34.22
N ILE A 514 -15.56 20.91 34.27
CA ILE A 514 -14.85 22.15 34.62
C ILE A 514 -14.22 22.09 36.02
N SER A 515 -14.87 21.43 36.98
CA SER A 515 -14.42 21.37 38.38
C SER A 515 -13.23 20.45 38.63
N GLN A 516 -13.04 19.42 37.80
CA GLN A 516 -12.02 18.37 38.01
C GLN A 516 -10.57 18.82 37.77
N LEU A 517 -10.36 20.08 37.40
CA LEU A 517 -9.05 20.71 37.31
C LEU A 517 -8.55 21.34 38.61
N GLY A 518 -9.31 21.24 39.69
CA GLY A 518 -8.95 21.81 40.99
C GLY A 518 -7.99 20.97 41.84
N ALA A 519 -7.46 19.84 41.36
CA ALA A 519 -6.78 18.85 42.22
C ALA A 519 -5.38 18.39 41.75
N GLY A 520 -4.68 19.16 40.91
CA GLY A 520 -3.38 18.74 40.38
C GLY A 520 -2.41 19.87 40.03
N SER A 521 -1.84 20.52 41.04
CA SER A 521 -0.45 21.04 41.10
C SER A 521 -0.33 21.93 42.33
N GLY A 522 0.52 21.54 43.27
CA GLY A 522 0.76 22.31 44.48
C GLY A 522 1.50 23.61 44.18
N THR A 523 0.77 24.72 44.07
CA THR A 523 1.20 26.03 44.56
C THR A 523 -0.04 26.83 44.97
N ASN A 524 -0.11 27.16 46.26
CA ASN A 524 -1.06 28.13 46.78
C ASN A 524 -0.71 29.52 46.23
N SER A 525 -1.20 29.85 45.05
CA SER A 525 -1.21 31.23 44.54
C SER A 525 -2.65 31.70 44.40
N LYS A 526 -3.13 32.41 45.43
CA LYS A 526 -4.30 33.28 45.32
C LYS A 526 -3.92 34.48 44.46
N SER A 527 -4.00 34.35 43.15
CA SER A 527 -3.88 35.50 42.24
C SER A 527 -4.76 35.29 41.02
N SER A 528 -5.74 36.18 40.86
CA SER A 528 -6.58 36.40 39.66
C SER A 528 -7.39 35.19 39.20
N ALA A 529 -8.70 35.37 39.00
CA ALA A 529 -9.64 34.35 38.49
C ALA A 529 -9.04 33.50 37.36
N GLN A 530 -8.42 32.36 37.68
CA GLN A 530 -8.01 31.37 36.68
C GLN A 530 -9.31 30.83 36.11
N LEU A 531 -9.56 31.12 34.83
CA LEU A 531 -10.63 30.49 34.07
C LEU A 531 -10.46 28.97 34.24
N LYS A 532 -11.43 28.32 34.88
CA LYS A 532 -11.44 26.85 34.98
C LYS A 532 -11.93 26.31 33.64
N PHE A 533 -11.07 25.62 32.90
CA PHE A 533 -11.41 25.06 31.59
C PHE A 533 -10.69 23.74 31.33
N VAL A 534 -11.39 22.74 30.81
CA VAL A 534 -10.78 21.46 30.37
C VAL A 534 -10.48 21.53 28.89
N ARG A 535 -9.28 21.09 28.50
CA ARG A 535 -8.90 20.93 27.10
C ARG A 535 -7.95 19.74 26.97
N THR A 536 -8.12 18.93 25.93
CA THR A 536 -7.23 17.79 25.67
C THR A 536 -5.96 18.21 24.96
N ASN A 537 -5.92 19.44 24.40
CA ASN A 537 -4.84 19.95 23.57
C ASN A 537 -4.48 18.95 22.45
N LEU A 538 -5.50 18.44 21.75
CA LEU A 538 -5.29 18.07 20.35
C LEU A 538 -4.45 19.18 19.70
N PRO A 539 -3.38 18.85 18.95
CA PRO A 539 -2.42 19.84 18.45
C PRO A 539 -3.07 21.03 17.72
N ASP A 540 -4.30 20.85 17.26
CA ASP A 540 -5.21 21.77 16.61
C ASP A 540 -6.60 21.80 17.32
N PRO A 541 -6.86 22.72 18.28
CA PRO A 541 -8.23 22.97 18.67
C PRO A 541 -9.00 23.47 17.45
N LEU A 542 -10.25 23.00 17.33
CA LEU A 542 -11.13 23.39 16.25
C LEU A 542 -11.50 24.86 16.47
N VAL A 543 -10.90 25.78 15.71
CA VAL A 543 -11.23 27.21 15.79
C VAL A 543 -12.33 27.48 14.75
N GLU A 544 -13.43 28.09 15.15
CA GLU A 544 -14.37 28.70 14.20
C GLU A 544 -13.68 29.94 13.62
N ASP A 545 -13.50 29.97 12.28
CA ASP A 545 -13.02 31.17 11.57
C ASP A 545 -14.00 32.35 11.70
#